data_AF-A0A151QU60-F1
#
_entry.id   AF-A0A151QU60-F1
#
_cell.length_a   1.000
_cell.length_b   1.000
_cell.length_c   1.000
_cell.angle_alpha   90.00
_cell.angle_beta   90.00
_cell.angle_gamma   90.00
#
_symmetry.space_group_name_H-M   'P 1'
#
loop_
_entity.id
_entity.type
_entity.pdbx_description
1 polymer ?
#
loop_
_entity_poly.entity_id
_entity_poly.type
_entity_poly.pdbx_seq_one_letter_code
_entity_poly.pdbx_strand_id
1 'polypeptide(L)'
;GASHHVTIDPNNLATEVPLTAPEHVFLGNGKGLPIKSVGSVSFTSPKIPNTILHLHNMLHVPSITKNLVSVSKFARDNQFILNSFNSLSC
;
A
#
# COMPACT_ATOMS: atom_id res chain seq x y z
N GLY A 1 11.12 6.71 -1.05
CA GLY A 1 10.24 5.53 -0.94
C GLY A 1 8.89 5.94 -0.40
N ALA A 2 7.84 5.12 -0.57
CA ALA A 2 6.51 5.42 -0.06
C ALA A 2 6.33 4.95 1.39
N SER A 3 5.65 5.75 2.22
CA SER A 3 5.27 5.38 3.59
C SER A 3 3.94 4.63 3.67
N HIS A 4 3.10 4.76 2.65
CA HIS A 4 1.76 4.18 2.54
C HIS A 4 1.61 3.46 1.19
N HIS A 5 0.69 2.49 1.15
CA HIS A 5 0.19 1.98 -0.13
C HIS A 5 -0.81 3.00 -0.69
N VAL A 6 -0.73 3.30 -1.97
CA VAL A 6 -1.59 4.28 -2.64
C VAL A 6 -2.07 3.71 -3.96
N THR A 7 -3.36 3.87 -4.24
CA THR A 7 -4.00 3.49 -5.50
C THR A 7 -4.73 4.65 -6.13
N ILE A 8 -4.69 4.71 -7.45
CA ILE A 8 -5.57 5.56 -8.24
C ILE A 8 -6.97 4.95 -8.40
N ASP A 9 -7.06 3.62 -8.40
CA ASP A 9 -8.28 2.90 -8.73
C ASP A 9 -8.94 2.35 -7.46
N PRO A 10 -10.22 2.70 -7.19
CA PRO A 10 -10.95 2.18 -6.04
C PRO A 10 -11.23 0.67 -6.14
N ASN A 11 -11.27 0.09 -7.35
CA ASN A 11 -11.53 -1.34 -7.53
C ASN A 11 -10.40 -2.23 -6.96
N ASN A 12 -9.24 -1.63 -6.68
CA ASN A 12 -8.15 -2.31 -5.99
C ASN A 12 -8.39 -2.44 -4.47
N LEU A 13 -9.49 -1.93 -3.92
CA LEU A 13 -9.84 -2.06 -2.51
C LEU A 13 -10.94 -3.11 -2.36
N ALA A 14 -10.70 -4.15 -1.57
CA ALA A 14 -11.72 -5.16 -1.27
C ALA A 14 -12.74 -4.64 -0.23
N THR A 15 -12.29 -3.73 0.63
CA THR A 15 -13.11 -3.00 1.60
C THR A 15 -12.78 -1.53 1.44
N GLU A 16 -13.77 -0.70 1.12
CA GLU A 16 -13.60 0.75 1.00
C GLU A 16 -14.32 1.44 2.14
N VAL A 17 -13.56 2.23 2.90
CA VAL A 17 -14.10 3.10 3.96
C VAL A 17 -13.86 4.55 3.54
N PRO A 18 -14.93 5.32 3.29
CA PRO A 18 -14.82 6.75 3.04
C PRO A 18 -14.20 7.45 4.25
N LEU A 19 -13.37 8.47 4.01
CA LEU A 19 -12.84 9.30 5.08
C LEU A 19 -13.89 10.29 5.57
N THR A 20 -14.02 10.43 6.88
CA THR A 20 -14.94 11.38 7.53
C THR A 20 -14.36 12.80 7.59
N ALA A 21 -13.06 12.96 7.39
CA ALA A 21 -12.37 14.24 7.37
C ALA A 21 -11.43 14.34 6.15
N PRO A 22 -11.18 15.56 5.63
CA PRO A 22 -10.23 15.77 4.54
C PRO A 22 -8.80 15.43 5.01
N GLU A 23 -8.23 14.35 4.50
CA GLU A 23 -6.84 14.00 4.70
C GLU A 23 -6.05 14.10 3.40
N HIS A 24 -4.73 14.32 3.52
CA HIS A 24 -3.83 14.45 2.40
C HIS A 24 -2.61 13.53 2.54
N VAL A 25 -2.20 12.93 1.42
CA VAL A 25 -0.86 12.33 1.30
C VAL A 25 0.11 13.37 0.75
N PHE A 26 1.29 13.47 1.36
CA PHE A 26 2.33 14.40 0.91
C PHE A 26 3.36 13.70 0.04
N LEU A 27 3.65 14.32 -1.09
CA LEU A 27 4.76 13.93 -1.95
C LEU A 27 6.08 14.50 -1.44
N GLY A 28 7.20 13.94 -1.89
CA GLY A 28 8.54 14.42 -1.50
C GLY A 28 8.86 15.87 -1.88
N ASN A 29 8.04 16.48 -2.74
CA ASN A 29 8.11 17.90 -3.10
C ASN A 29 7.16 18.78 -2.27
N GLY A 30 6.56 18.25 -1.19
CA GLY A 30 5.64 18.98 -0.32
C GLY A 30 4.21 19.13 -0.85
N LYS A 31 3.91 18.70 -2.08
CA LYS A 31 2.54 18.75 -2.62
C LYS A 31 1.65 17.74 -1.91
N GLY A 32 0.57 18.22 -1.31
CA GLY A 32 -0.50 17.40 -0.73
C GLY A 32 -1.51 16.95 -1.80
N LEU A 33 -1.87 15.68 -1.80
CA LEU A 33 -2.93 15.10 -2.64
C LEU A 33 -4.06 14.57 -1.75
N PRO A 34 -5.33 14.90 -2.04
CA PRO A 34 -6.45 14.50 -1.20
C PRO A 34 -6.67 12.99 -1.23
N ILE A 35 -6.90 12.41 -0.06
CA ILE A 35 -7.28 11.01 0.09
C ILE A 35 -8.81 10.94 0.04
N LYS A 36 -9.35 10.07 -0.82
CA LYS A 36 -10.79 9.90 -0.99
C LYS A 36 -11.35 8.85 -0.03
N SER A 37 -10.62 7.75 0.10
CA SER A 37 -11.02 6.61 0.92
C SER A 37 -9.80 5.80 1.31
N VAL A 38 -9.98 4.94 2.31
CA VAL A 38 -8.97 4.00 2.79
C VAL A 38 -9.56 2.61 2.77
N GLY A 39 -8.73 1.62 2.50
CA GLY A 39 -9.17 0.24 2.50
C GLY A 39 -8.04 -0.75 2.55
N SER A 40 -8.36 -2.00 2.27
CA SER A 40 -7.40 -3.09 2.23
C SER A 40 -7.69 -4.03 1.07
N VAL A 41 -6.66 -4.72 0.60
CA VAL A 41 -6.79 -5.74 -0.45
C VAL A 41 -5.91 -6.94 -0.15
N SER A 42 -6.42 -8.10 -0.54
CA SER A 42 -5.70 -9.36 -0.46
C SER A 42 -5.70 -10.02 -1.84
N PHE A 43 -4.57 -10.57 -2.26
CA PHE A 43 -4.44 -11.23 -3.56
C PHE A 43 -3.48 -12.41 -3.48
N THR A 44 -3.69 -13.42 -4.31
CA THR A 44 -2.80 -14.58 -4.37
C THR A 44 -1.47 -14.21 -5.02
N SER A 45 -0.37 -14.67 -4.43
CA SER A 45 0.97 -14.47 -4.99
C SER A 45 1.08 -15.13 -6.36
N PRO A 46 1.50 -14.40 -7.41
CA PRO A 46 1.71 -15.00 -8.73
C PRO A 46 2.94 -15.90 -8.78
N LYS A 47 3.83 -15.85 -7.78
CA LYS A 47 5.07 -16.63 -7.72
C LYS A 47 5.01 -17.81 -6.75
N ILE A 48 4.19 -17.72 -5.71
CA ILE A 48 4.10 -18.75 -4.66
C ILE A 48 2.64 -19.19 -4.59
N PRO A 49 2.30 -20.37 -5.14
CA PRO A 49 0.94 -20.89 -5.08
C PRO A 49 0.43 -20.95 -3.63
N ASN A 50 -0.87 -20.75 -3.45
CA ASN A 50 -1.55 -20.84 -2.14
C ASN A 50 -1.07 -19.82 -1.10
N THR A 51 -0.23 -18.85 -1.47
CA THR A 51 0.18 -17.75 -0.60
C THR A 51 -0.67 -16.53 -0.89
N ILE A 52 -1.36 -16.02 0.13
CA ILE A 52 -2.14 -14.78 0.05
C ILE A 52 -1.25 -13.63 0.53
N LEU A 53 -1.24 -12.54 -0.24
CA LEU A 53 -0.55 -11.31 0.08
C LEU A 53 -1.56 -10.22 0.43
N HIS A 54 -1.25 -9.44 1.44
CA HIS A 54 -2.09 -8.41 2.01
C HIS A 54 -1.46 -7.02 1.84
N LEU A 55 -2.30 -6.05 1.51
CA LEU A 55 -1.97 -4.62 1.56
C LEU A 55 -3.01 -3.96 2.47
N HIS A 56 -2.59 -3.63 3.70
CA HIS A 56 -3.45 -2.97 4.67
C HIS A 56 -3.30 -1.46 4.62
N ASN A 57 -4.38 -0.73 4.89
CA ASN A 57 -4.40 0.74 4.93
C ASN A 57 -3.91 1.36 3.61
N MET A 58 -4.46 0.87 2.50
CA MET A 58 -4.26 1.38 1.15
C MET A 58 -5.09 2.64 0.94
N LEU A 59 -4.43 3.72 0.54
CA LEU A 59 -5.03 5.03 0.34
C LEU A 59 -5.51 5.16 -1.10
N HIS A 60 -6.77 5.52 -1.30
CA HIS A 60 -7.29 5.87 -2.62
C HIS A 60 -7.07 7.37 -2.86
N VAL A 61 -6.22 7.68 -3.83
CA VAL A 61 -5.83 9.06 -4.18
C VAL A 61 -5.98 9.22 -5.70
N PRO A 62 -7.15 9.65 -6.20
CA PRO A 62 -7.42 9.76 -7.64
C PRO A 62 -6.46 10.68 -8.41
N SER A 63 -5.83 11.61 -7.70
CA SER A 63 -4.92 12.62 -8.27
C SER A 63 -3.47 12.17 -8.35
N ILE A 64 -3.14 10.95 -7.89
CA ILE A 64 -1.78 10.41 -8.00
C ILE A 64 -1.53 9.86 -9.41
N THR A 65 -0.30 9.95 -9.89
CA THR A 65 0.04 9.50 -11.25
C THR A 65 0.38 8.01 -11.35
N LYS A 66 0.73 7.37 -10.23
CA LYS A 66 1.11 5.95 -10.16
C LYS A 66 0.68 5.35 -8.84
N ASN A 67 0.31 4.07 -8.87
CA ASN A 67 0.14 3.29 -7.65
C ASN A 67 1.48 3.15 -6.93
N LEU A 68 1.46 3.30 -5.61
CA LEU A 68 2.64 3.18 -4.78
C LEU A 68 2.42 2.05 -3.79
N VAL A 69 3.41 1.17 -3.63
CA VAL A 69 3.41 0.15 -2.59
C VAL A 69 4.55 0.48 -1.65
N SER A 70 4.24 0.62 -0.36
CA SER A 70 5.28 0.80 0.65
C SER A 70 5.87 -0.57 0.98
N VAL A 71 7.10 -0.83 0.55
CA VAL A 71 7.82 -2.09 0.82
C VAL A 71 7.87 -2.38 2.32
N SER A 72 8.14 -1.35 3.14
CA SER A 72 8.20 -1.52 4.59
C SER A 72 6.85 -1.91 5.20
N LYS A 73 5.72 -1.35 4.71
CA LYS A 73 4.39 -1.76 5.16
C LYS A 73 4.02 -3.12 4.62
N PHE A 74 4.30 -3.39 3.34
CA PHE A 74 4.05 -4.69 2.72
C PHE A 74 4.73 -5.82 3.50
N ALA A 75 5.99 -5.62 3.90
CA ALA A 75 6.71 -6.59 4.71
C ALA A 75 6.04 -6.81 6.08
N ARG A 76 5.60 -5.74 6.75
CA ARG A 76 4.86 -5.83 8.02
C ARG A 76 3.50 -6.51 7.87
N ASP A 77 2.73 -6.11 6.85
CA ASP A 77 1.37 -6.60 6.57
C ASP A 77 1.35 -8.12 6.32
N ASN A 78 2.43 -8.64 5.73
CA ASN A 78 2.56 -10.05 5.36
C ASN A 78 3.47 -10.83 6.31
N GLN A 79 3.83 -10.25 7.46
CA GLN A 79 4.73 -10.88 8.43
C GLN A 79 6.06 -11.35 7.81
N PHE A 80 6.50 -10.74 6.70
CA PHE A 80 7.87 -10.87 6.24
C PHE A 80 8.71 -10.08 7.23
N ILE A 81 9.13 -10.77 8.30
CA ILE A 81 10.29 -10.33 9.05
C ILE A 81 11.41 -10.15 8.02
N LEU A 82 12.08 -9.02 8.12
CA LEU A 82 13.27 -8.57 7.40
C LEU A 82 14.46 -9.57 7.50
N ASN A 83 14.22 -10.88 7.43
CA ASN A 83 15.21 -11.93 7.53
C ASN A 83 15.87 -12.21 6.17
N SER A 84 15.25 -11.77 5.07
CA SER A 84 15.77 -11.96 3.71
C SER A 84 16.69 -10.82 3.22
N PHE A 85 16.86 -9.73 3.98
CA PHE A 85 17.87 -8.70 3.66
C PHE A 85 19.21 -8.93 4.36
N ASN A 86 19.32 -9.91 5.27
CA ASN A 86 20.57 -10.26 5.97
C ASN A 86 21.19 -11.60 5.54
N SER A 87 20.65 -12.28 4.52
CA SER A 87 21.20 -13.56 4.03
C SER A 87 21.71 -13.51 2.58
N LEU A 88 22.16 -12.34 2.13
CA LEU A 88 23.06 -12.19 0.97
C LEU A 88 24.24 -11.29 1.34
N SER A 89 24.88 -11.58 2.47
CA SER A 89 26.24 -11.18 2.79
C SER A 89 26.85 -12.21 3.72
N CYS A 90 27.26 -13.33 3.13
CA CYS A 90 28.56 -14.00 3.27
C CYS A 90 28.60 -15.12 2.24
#